data_AF-A0A7J9WC18-F1
#
_entry.id   AF-A0A7J9WC18-F1
#
_cell.length_a   1.000
_cell.length_b   1.000
_cell.length_c   1.000
_cell.angle_alpha   90.00
_cell.angle_beta   90.00
_cell.angle_gamma   90.00
#
_symmetry.space_group_name_H-M   'P 1'
#
loop_
_entity.id
_entity.type
_entity.pdbx_description
1 polymer ?
#
loop_
_entity_poly.entity_id
_entity_poly.type
_entity_poly.pdbx_seq_one_letter_code
_entity_poly.pdbx_strand_id
1 'polypeptide(L)'
;MILWLWCQDYVRRQALPDRRVTIRFEYPDRFGRIARDWLLVEKGDMQRCRFDPGFGDDVVVTIEDPMAFARWHLGLIEWSTALRAGVRLSGNRELRRAMPTWNLAPERHRRRRADRDGADA
;
A
#
# COMPACT_ATOMS: atom_id res chain seq x y z
N MET A 1 -7.36 -4.35 8.72
CA MET A 1 -7.09 -3.05 8.06
C MET A 1 -6.00 -3.25 7.01
N ILE A 2 -6.14 -2.73 5.80
CA ILE A 2 -5.31 -3.10 4.62
C ILE A 2 -3.81 -2.88 4.82
N LEU A 3 -3.39 -1.75 5.41
CA LEU A 3 -1.97 -1.48 5.63
C LEU A 3 -1.31 -2.52 6.55
N TRP A 4 -2.04 -3.04 7.54
CA TRP A 4 -1.54 -4.10 8.40
C TRP A 4 -1.35 -5.42 7.64
N LEU A 5 -2.33 -5.83 6.83
CA LEU A 5 -2.22 -7.03 5.97
C LEU A 5 -1.07 -6.89 4.98
N TRP A 6 -0.86 -5.69 4.43
CA TRP A 6 0.26 -5.43 3.54
C TRP A 6 1.60 -5.68 4.22
N CYS A 7 1.82 -5.12 5.42
CA CYS A 7 3.03 -5.38 6.20
C CYS A 7 3.22 -6.85 6.55
N GLN A 8 2.17 -7.54 7.02
CA GLN A 8 2.28 -8.90 7.55
C GLN A 8 2.40 -9.96 6.45
N ASP A 9 1.52 -9.93 5.46
CA ASP A 9 1.29 -11.07 4.57
C ASP A 9 1.73 -10.83 3.12
N TYR A 10 1.77 -9.55 2.71
CA TYR A 10 1.86 -9.17 1.30
C TYR A 10 3.02 -8.22 0.97
N VAL A 11 4.00 -8.08 1.85
CA VAL A 11 5.19 -7.29 1.56
C VAL A 11 6.14 -8.05 0.61
N ARG A 12 6.48 -7.42 -0.52
CA ARG A 12 7.51 -7.90 -1.46
C ARG A 12 8.89 -7.49 -0.95
N ARG A 13 9.45 -8.23 0.00
CA ARG A 13 10.73 -7.90 0.66
C ARG A 13 11.88 -7.63 -0.31
N GLN A 14 11.96 -8.38 -1.40
CA GLN A 14 12.99 -8.21 -2.44
C GLN A 14 12.89 -6.90 -3.23
N ALA A 15 11.74 -6.21 -3.18
CA ALA A 15 11.55 -4.92 -3.84
C ALA A 15 11.70 -3.73 -2.88
N LEU A 16 11.92 -3.99 -1.58
CA LEU A 16 12.14 -2.93 -0.61
C LEU A 16 13.53 -2.31 -0.80
N PRO A 17 13.66 -0.99 -0.64
CA PRO A 17 14.96 -0.32 -0.70
C PRO A 17 15.86 -0.73 0.47
N ASP A 18 17.17 -0.77 0.23
CA ASP A 18 18.21 -1.00 1.26
C ASP A 18 18.53 0.28 2.06
N ARG A 19 17.49 1.06 2.36
CA ARG A 19 17.58 2.26 3.19
C ARG A 19 16.25 2.48 3.91
N ARG A 20 16.30 3.25 4.99
CA ARG A 20 15.09 3.66 5.69
C ARG A 20 14.20 4.48 4.76
N VAL A 21 12.91 4.14 4.73
CA VAL A 21 11.88 4.93 4.05
C VAL A 21 10.66 5.03 4.94
N THR A 22 10.15 6.24 5.11
CA THR A 22 8.95 6.53 5.90
C THR A 22 7.83 7.02 4.98
N ILE A 23 6.69 6.32 4.99
CA ILE A 23 5.53 6.66 4.18
C ILE A 23 4.36 6.99 5.08
N ARG A 24 3.88 8.22 5.02
CA ARG A 24 2.66 8.63 5.72
C ARG A 24 1.44 8.36 4.86
N PHE A 25 0.46 7.70 5.44
CA PHE A 25 -0.86 7.50 4.87
C PHE A 25 -1.86 8.43 5.57
N GLU A 26 -2.70 9.09 4.78
CA GLU A 26 -3.79 9.93 5.24
C GLU A 26 -5.09 9.44 4.59
N TYR A 27 -6.12 9.17 5.39
CA TYR A 27 -7.40 8.66 4.89
C TYR A 27 -8.55 9.05 5.84
N PRO A 28 -9.79 9.18 5.33
CA PRO A 28 -10.94 9.41 6.19
C PRO A 28 -11.19 8.19 7.07
N ASP A 29 -11.34 8.41 8.37
CA ASP A 29 -11.82 7.41 9.31
C ASP A 29 -13.34 7.24 9.20
N ARG A 30 -13.89 6.34 10.02
CA ARG A 30 -15.34 6.04 10.03
C ARG A 30 -16.23 7.24 10.41
N PHE A 31 -15.65 8.32 10.92
CA PHE A 31 -16.33 9.55 11.32
C PHE A 31 -15.99 10.73 10.41
N GLY A 32 -15.30 10.50 9.29
CA GLY A 32 -14.89 11.53 8.34
C GLY A 32 -13.69 12.38 8.81
N ARG A 33 -13.02 12.01 9.92
CA ARG A 33 -11.78 12.67 10.35
C ARG A 33 -10.60 12.07 9.59
N ILE A 34 -9.59 12.89 9.29
CA ILE A 34 -8.37 12.39 8.66
C ILE A 34 -7.55 11.60 9.68
N ALA A 35 -7.53 10.29 9.53
CA ALA A 35 -6.62 9.40 10.24
C ALA A 35 -5.25 9.39 9.55
N ARG A 36 -4.22 9.14 10.36
CA ARG A 36 -2.84 9.01 9.89
C ARG A 36 -2.23 7.72 10.40
N ASP A 37 -1.52 7.04 9.52
CA ASP A 37 -0.67 5.91 9.82
C ASP A 37 0.62 6.06 9.03
N TRP A 38 1.69 5.43 9.49
CA TRP A 38 2.96 5.38 8.81
C TRP A 38 3.32 3.95 8.46
N LEU A 39 3.93 3.76 7.30
CA LEU A 39 4.70 2.58 6.99
C LEU A 39 6.18 2.93 7.07
N LEU A 40 6.90 2.24 7.93
CA LEU A 40 8.34 2.33 8.06
C LEU A 40 8.98 1.12 7.39
N VAL A 41 9.78 1.38 6.36
CA VAL A 41 10.63 0.38 5.73
C VAL A 41 12.03 0.51 6.31
N GLU A 42 12.55 -0.56 6.89
CA GLU A 42 13.91 -0.63 7.39
C GLU A 42 14.34 -2.09 7.51
N LYS A 43 15.65 -2.38 7.35
CA LYS A 43 16.25 -3.71 7.56
C LYS A 43 15.54 -4.83 6.78
N GLY A 44 15.11 -4.53 5.55
CA GLY A 44 14.47 -5.50 4.66
C GLY A 44 13.03 -5.87 5.03
N ASP A 45 12.38 -5.11 5.91
CA ASP A 45 10.99 -5.33 6.29
C ASP A 45 10.18 -4.02 6.27
N MET A 46 8.85 -4.16 6.37
CA MET A 46 7.92 -3.03 6.38
C MET A 46 6.96 -3.15 7.56
N GLN A 47 6.96 -2.14 8.42
CA GLN A 47 6.17 -2.11 9.64
C GLN A 47 5.18 -0.96 9.62
N ARG A 48 4.02 -1.16 10.26
CA ARG A 48 3.01 -0.11 10.42
C ARG A 48 3.19 0.57 11.77
N CYS A 49 3.30 1.88 11.76
CA CYS A 49 3.30 2.74 12.95
C CYS A 49 2.02 3.57 12.98
N ARG A 50 1.35 3.62 14.14
CA ARG A 50 0.12 4.43 14.32
C ARG A 50 0.41 5.89 14.70
N PHE A 51 1.65 6.17 15.05
CA PHE A 51 2.16 7.49 15.39
C PHE A 51 3.37 7.78 14.51
N ASP A 52 3.66 9.07 14.31
CA ASP A 52 4.83 9.53 13.58
C ASP A 52 6.11 8.94 14.20
N PRO A 53 6.92 8.18 13.45
CA PRO A 53 8.15 7.60 13.98
C PRO A 53 9.29 8.63 14.13
N GLY A 54 9.12 9.87 13.66
CA GLY A 54 10.06 10.98 13.86
C GLY A 54 11.20 11.04 12.84
N PHE A 55 11.08 10.32 11.71
CA PHE A 55 12.10 10.28 10.67
C PHE A 55 11.79 11.17 9.45
N GLY A 56 10.72 11.97 9.53
CA GLY A 56 10.17 12.72 8.40
C GLY A 56 9.40 11.82 7.43
N ASP A 57 8.70 12.44 6.47
CA ASP A 57 7.86 11.74 5.50
C ASP A 57 8.51 11.78 4.11
N ASP A 58 9.08 10.66 3.64
CA ASP A 58 9.66 10.56 2.30
C ASP A 58 8.58 10.61 1.20
N VAL A 59 7.43 10.01 1.51
CA VAL A 59 6.23 9.97 0.67
C VAL A 59 5.01 10.18 1.55
N VAL A 60 4.08 11.02 1.09
CA VAL A 60 2.75 11.14 1.67
C VAL A 60 1.73 10.58 0.68
N VAL A 61 0.90 9.64 1.14
CA VAL A 61 -0.17 8.99 0.40
C VAL A 61 -1.50 9.45 0.97
N THR A 62 -2.24 10.26 0.22
CA THR A 62 -3.60 10.67 0.58
C THR A 62 -4.59 9.76 -0.15
N ILE A 63 -5.51 9.15 0.60
CA ILE A 63 -6.53 8.24 0.07
C ILE A 63 -7.90 8.86 0.31
N GLU A 64 -8.47 9.46 -0.73
CA GLU A 64 -9.83 10.03 -0.70
C GLU A 64 -10.91 8.95 -0.82
N ASP A 65 -10.63 7.89 -1.58
CA ASP A 65 -11.48 6.70 -1.70
C ASP A 65 -10.77 5.46 -1.10
N PRO A 66 -11.04 5.12 0.18
CA PRO A 66 -10.51 3.92 0.83
C PRO A 66 -10.90 2.62 0.11
N MET A 67 -12.04 2.60 -0.58
CA MET A 67 -12.50 1.41 -1.29
C MET A 67 -11.70 1.18 -2.57
N ALA A 68 -11.34 2.23 -3.31
CA ALA A 68 -10.41 2.10 -4.44
C ALA A 68 -9.05 1.55 -3.99
N PHE A 69 -8.51 2.06 -2.87
CA PHE A 69 -7.26 1.52 -2.31
C PHE A 69 -7.39 0.05 -1.89
N ALA A 70 -8.52 -0.34 -1.28
CA ALA A 70 -8.82 -1.72 -0.94
C ALA A 70 -8.88 -2.64 -2.16
N ARG A 71 -9.61 -2.22 -3.20
CA ARG A 71 -9.73 -2.96 -4.46
C ARG A 71 -8.38 -3.13 -5.14
N TRP A 72 -7.52 -2.11 -5.09
CA TRP A 72 -6.15 -2.22 -5.58
C TRP A 72 -5.39 -3.28 -4.80
N HIS A 73 -5.40 -3.23 -3.46
CA HIS A 73 -4.71 -4.22 -2.64
C HIS A 73 -5.18 -5.65 -2.93
N LEU A 74 -6.48 -5.86 -3.09
CA LEU A 74 -7.08 -7.16 -3.45
C LEU A 74 -6.83 -7.60 -4.90
N GLY A 75 -6.18 -6.75 -5.71
CA GLY A 75 -5.89 -7.00 -7.12
C GLY A 75 -7.13 -6.95 -8.03
N LEU A 76 -8.19 -6.28 -7.59
CA LEU A 76 -9.44 -6.08 -8.35
C LEU A 76 -9.33 -4.91 -9.34
N ILE A 77 -8.46 -3.93 -9.06
CA ILE A 77 -8.15 -2.83 -9.98
C ILE A 77 -6.63 -2.61 -10.05
N GLU A 78 -6.17 -2.01 -11.15
CA GLU A 78 -4.78 -1.57 -11.27
C GLU A 78 -4.47 -0.34 -10.43
N TRP A 79 -3.20 -0.15 -10.08
CA TRP A 79 -2.75 1.02 -9.33
C TRP A 79 -3.12 2.34 -10.01
N SER A 80 -2.98 2.43 -11.33
CA SER A 80 -3.39 3.61 -12.11
C SER A 80 -4.86 3.95 -11.96
N THR A 81 -5.72 2.95 -11.77
CA THR A 81 -7.15 3.15 -11.53
C THR A 81 -7.41 3.66 -10.12
N ALA A 82 -6.69 3.15 -9.11
CA ALA A 82 -6.75 3.71 -7.76
C ALA A 82 -6.28 5.18 -7.71
N LEU A 83 -5.24 5.54 -8.47
CA LEU A 83 -4.78 6.93 -8.58
C LEU A 83 -5.89 7.85 -9.12
N ARG A 84 -6.54 7.44 -10.22
CA ARG A 84 -7.66 8.20 -10.81
C ARG A 84 -8.87 8.28 -9.88
N ALA A 85 -9.05 7.30 -9.00
CA ALA A 85 -10.18 7.22 -8.09
C ALA A 85 -9.97 7.97 -6.76
N GLY A 86 -8.84 8.64 -6.55
CA GLY A 86 -8.61 9.47 -5.36
C GLY A 86 -7.42 9.08 -4.49
N VAL A 87 -6.54 8.20 -4.96
CA VAL A 87 -5.23 7.99 -4.32
C VAL A 87 -4.22 9.00 -4.89
N ARG A 88 -3.66 9.84 -4.03
CA ARG A 88 -2.68 10.87 -4.40
C ARG A 88 -1.36 10.64 -3.67
N LEU A 89 -0.25 10.93 -4.33
CA LEU A 89 1.08 10.77 -3.75
C LEU A 89 1.94 12.01 -3.98
N SER A 90 2.57 12.50 -2.91
CA SER A 90 3.57 13.57 -2.92
C SER A 90 4.89 13.10 -2.28
N GLY A 91 5.96 13.89 -2.43
CA GLY A 91 7.30 13.52 -1.97
C GLY A 91 8.16 12.87 -3.06
N ASN A 92 9.14 12.07 -2.63
CA ASN A 92 10.20 11.53 -3.48
C ASN A 92 9.65 10.75 -4.70
N ARG A 93 10.04 11.17 -5.91
CA ARG A 93 9.48 10.63 -7.17
C ARG A 93 9.79 9.14 -7.37
N GLU A 94 10.98 8.70 -7.01
CA GLU A 94 11.40 7.30 -7.18
C GLU A 94 10.62 6.40 -6.23
N LEU A 95 10.50 6.81 -4.96
CA LEU A 95 9.74 6.07 -3.96
C LEU A 95 8.25 6.00 -4.28
N ARG A 96 7.65 7.09 -4.80
CA ARG A 96 6.25 7.08 -5.28
C ARG A 96 5.99 6.06 -6.38
N ARG A 97 6.99 5.79 -7.23
CA ARG A 97 6.91 4.78 -8.30
C ARG A 97 7.19 3.37 -7.79
N ALA A 98 8.13 3.23 -6.85
CA ALA A 98 8.52 1.94 -6.30
C ALA A 98 7.48 1.38 -5.32
N MET A 99 6.93 2.20 -4.43
CA MET A 99 6.05 1.77 -3.33
C MET A 99 4.92 0.82 -3.75
N PRO A 100 4.14 1.07 -4.82
CA PRO A 100 3.05 0.18 -5.20
C PRO A 100 3.52 -1.24 -5.56
N THR A 101 4.77 -1.40 -6.00
CA THR A 101 5.36 -2.70 -6.36
C THR A 101 5.72 -3.55 -5.14
N TRP A 102 5.78 -2.94 -3.95
CA TRP A 102 6.03 -3.65 -2.70
C TRP A 102 4.83 -4.48 -2.23
N ASN A 103 3.67 -4.35 -2.89
CA ASN A 103 2.47 -5.12 -2.59
C ASN A 103 2.39 -6.39 -3.46
N LEU A 104 2.46 -7.56 -2.83
CA LEU A 104 2.28 -8.87 -3.47
C LEU A 104 0.81 -9.28 -3.62
N ALA A 105 -0.11 -8.67 -2.87
CA ALA A 105 -1.51 -9.08 -2.83
C ALA A 105 -2.17 -9.10 -4.23
N PRO A 106 -2.00 -8.08 -5.10
CA PRO A 106 -2.65 -8.07 -6.40
C PRO A 106 -2.26 -9.27 -7.26
N GLU A 107 -0.97 -9.58 -7.31
CA GLU A 107 -0.43 -10.71 -8.07
C GLU A 107 -0.89 -12.06 -7.49
N ARG A 108 -0.80 -12.23 -6.16
CA ARG A 108 -1.21 -13.46 -5.48
C ARG A 108 -2.69 -13.76 -5.64
N HIS A 109 -3.55 -12.74 -5.52
CA HIS A 109 -4.99 -12.92 -5.68
C HIS A 109 -5.39 -13.20 -7.13
N ARG A 110 -4.73 -12.59 -8.12
CA ARG A 110 -4.97 -12.90 -9.53
C ARG A 110 -4.63 -14.35 -9.87
N ARG A 111 -3.46 -14.84 -9.41
CA ARG A 111 -3.06 -16.25 -9.59
C ARG A 111 -4.09 -17.21 -9.02
N ARG A 112 -4.50 -17.01 -7.76
CA ARG A 112 -5.51 -17.84 -7.10
C ARG A 112 -6.87 -17.87 -7.81
N ARG A 113 -7.28 -16.77 -8.45
CA ARG A 113 -8.53 -16.75 -9.24
C ARG A 113 -8.38 -17.56 -10.52
N ALA A 114 -7.28 -17.39 -11.25
CA ALA A 114 -7.00 -18.18 -12.45
C ALA A 114 -6.93 -19.69 -12.14
N ASP A 115 -6.31 -20.07 -11.03
CA ASP A 115 -6.23 -21.47 -10.60
C ASP A 115 -7.61 -22.07 -10.31
N ARG A 116 -8.52 -21.27 -9.74
CA ARG A 116 -9.91 -21.69 -9.45
C ARG A 116 -10.73 -21.80 -10.73
N ASP A 117 -10.66 -20.80 -11.60
CA ASP A 117 -11.41 -20.78 -12.86
C ASP A 117 -10.98 -21.91 -13.79
N GLY A 118 -9.71 -22.33 -13.73
CA GLY A 118 -9.19 -23.49 -14.48
C GLY A 118 -9.46 -24.85 -13.81
N ALA A 119 -9.83 -24.89 -12.53
CA ALA A 119 -10.25 -26.13 -11.86
C ALA A 119 -11.74 -26.43 -12.05
N ASP A 120 -12.54 -25.41 -12.37
CA ASP A 120 -13.97 -25.49 -12.66
C ASP A 120 -14.28 -25.64 -14.18
N ALA A 121 -13.25 -25.76 -15.03
CA ALA A 121 -13.33 -25.89 -16.49
C ALA A 121 -12.84 -27.27 -16.98
#